data_AF-A0A7T4Y969-F1
#
_entry.id   AF-A0A7T4Y969-F1
#
_cell.length_a   1.000
_cell.length_b   1.000
_cell.length_c   1.000
_cell.angle_alpha   90.00
_cell.angle_beta   90.00
_cell.angle_gamma   90.00
#
_symmetry.space_group_name_H-M   'P 1'
#
loop_
_entity.id
_entity.type
_entity.pdbx_description
1 polymer ?
#
loop_
_entity_poly.entity_id
_entity_poly.type
_entity_poly.pdbx_seq_one_letter_code
_entity_poly.pdbx_strand_id
1 'polypeptide(L)'
;MPRKLQGFHTAYPDMVSNPNGHPHSDLVACRVCGMWIAMSEPKDIRAHDAEHEALSHGGAPLVVREILKTVGWNLAHQDRPLDLVRYTSDDGKLAVVYGWWMRALYRGVPHTDFDAYMAEHLRLVDSMVAGTDGDLTPQRLATKRWERYAG
;
A
#
# COMPACT_ATOMS: atom_id res chain seq x y z
N MET A 1 1.55 12.56 -31.86
CA MET A 1 0.73 11.53 -31.18
C MET A 1 1.09 11.58 -29.70
N PRO A 2 0.14 11.82 -28.78
CA PRO A 2 0.50 11.85 -27.36
C PRO A 2 0.94 10.45 -26.97
N ARG A 3 2.17 10.33 -26.45
CA ARG A 3 2.66 9.11 -25.80
C ARG A 3 1.61 8.74 -24.76
N LYS A 4 1.00 7.54 -24.89
CA LYS A 4 0.30 6.93 -23.77
C LYS A 4 1.30 6.94 -22.62
N LEU A 5 1.04 7.75 -21.60
CA LEU A 5 1.74 7.64 -20.33
C LEU A 5 1.45 6.22 -19.85
N GLN A 6 2.37 5.29 -20.11
CA GLN A 6 2.45 4.01 -19.42
C GLN A 6 2.84 4.33 -17.98
N GLY A 7 1.92 4.97 -17.26
CA GLY A 7 2.10 5.37 -15.88
C GLY A 7 1.96 4.13 -15.01
N PHE A 8 2.79 4.10 -13.97
CA PHE A 8 2.60 3.40 -12.70
C PHE A 8 1.38 2.46 -12.56
N HIS A 9 0.17 3.01 -12.69
CA HIS A 9 -1.12 2.33 -12.53
C HIS A 9 -1.40 1.24 -13.57
N THR A 10 -0.78 1.28 -14.75
CA THR A 10 -0.88 0.21 -15.76
C THR A 10 -0.03 -1.01 -15.41
N ALA A 11 1.07 -0.82 -14.66
CA ALA A 11 1.90 -1.92 -14.18
C ALA A 11 1.28 -2.60 -12.94
N TYR A 12 0.51 -1.85 -12.15
CA TYR A 12 -0.07 -2.33 -10.88
C TYR A 12 -1.54 -1.91 -10.73
N PRO A 13 -2.46 -2.51 -11.50
CA PRO A 13 -3.89 -2.18 -11.43
C PRO A 13 -4.48 -2.43 -10.03
N ASP A 14 -3.92 -3.35 -9.27
CA ASP A 14 -4.39 -3.69 -7.92
C ASP A 14 -4.05 -2.63 -6.87
N MET A 15 -3.20 -1.64 -7.22
CA MET A 15 -2.86 -0.51 -6.35
C MET A 15 -3.76 0.69 -6.56
N VAL A 16 -4.73 0.61 -7.47
CA VAL A 16 -5.74 1.65 -7.67
C VAL A 16 -7.12 1.12 -7.36
N SER A 17 -7.93 1.95 -6.70
CA SER A 17 -9.37 1.77 -6.63
C SER A 17 -10.04 2.84 -7.49
N ASN A 18 -11.13 2.45 -8.17
CA ASN A 18 -12.02 3.38 -8.84
C ASN A 18 -13.19 3.68 -7.91
N PRO A 19 -13.18 4.82 -7.23
CA PRO A 19 -14.14 5.15 -6.18
C PRO A 19 -15.55 5.40 -6.73
N ASN A 20 -15.68 5.74 -8.01
CA ASN A 20 -16.96 6.08 -8.61
C ASN A 20 -17.62 4.89 -9.32
N GLY A 21 -16.95 3.73 -9.40
CA GLY A 21 -17.44 2.56 -10.14
C GLY A 21 -17.63 2.79 -11.65
N HIS A 22 -17.29 3.98 -12.15
CA HIS A 22 -17.45 4.36 -13.55
C HIS A 22 -16.23 3.87 -14.33
N PRO A 23 -16.37 2.92 -15.26
CA PRO A 23 -15.24 2.28 -15.96
C PRO A 23 -14.38 3.24 -16.80
N HIS A 24 -14.78 4.51 -16.93
CA HIS A 24 -14.10 5.56 -17.69
C HIS A 24 -13.68 6.77 -16.84
N SER A 25 -13.76 6.70 -15.52
CA SER A 25 -13.26 7.78 -14.66
C SER A 25 -11.74 7.81 -14.76
N ASP A 26 -11.20 8.98 -15.12
CA ASP A 26 -9.78 9.29 -15.05
C ASP A 26 -9.31 9.53 -13.61
N LEU A 27 -10.23 9.72 -12.67
CA LEU A 27 -9.96 9.85 -11.25
C LEU A 27 -9.85 8.47 -10.57
N VAL A 28 -8.70 8.19 -9.99
CA VAL A 28 -8.42 6.96 -9.24
C VAL A 28 -7.90 7.29 -7.84
N ALA A 29 -8.10 6.40 -6.89
CA ALA A 29 -7.47 6.47 -5.57
C ALA A 29 -6.33 5.46 -5.49
N CYS A 30 -5.14 5.90 -5.10
CA CYS A 30 -4.00 5.00 -4.87
C CYS A 30 -4.14 4.34 -3.49
N ARG A 31 -4.10 3.01 -3.45
CA ARG A 31 -4.19 2.23 -2.21
C ARG A 31 -2.92 2.28 -1.36
N VAL A 32 -1.79 2.72 -1.94
CA VAL A 32 -0.49 2.79 -1.26
C VAL A 32 -0.30 4.11 -0.52
N CYS A 33 -0.56 5.24 -1.17
CA CYS A 33 -0.38 6.57 -0.59
C CYS A 33 -1.70 7.23 -0.16
N GLY A 34 -2.86 6.72 -0.60
CA GLY A 34 -4.18 7.27 -0.29
C GLY A 34 -4.56 8.51 -1.10
N MET A 35 -3.72 8.94 -2.06
CA MET A 35 -3.98 10.11 -2.90
C MET A 35 -5.05 9.81 -3.96
N TRP A 36 -5.84 10.83 -4.25
CA TRP A 36 -6.74 10.89 -5.40
C TRP A 36 -5.97 11.50 -6.57
N ILE A 37 -6.06 10.87 -7.74
CA ILE A 37 -5.21 11.18 -8.90
C ILE A 37 -6.09 11.26 -10.13
N ALA A 38 -6.16 12.43 -10.76
CA ALA A 38 -6.66 12.52 -12.12
C ALA A 38 -5.57 12.06 -13.10
N MET A 39 -5.74 10.88 -13.69
CA MET A 39 -4.81 10.27 -14.64
C MET A 39 -4.60 11.08 -15.93
N SER A 40 -5.53 11.99 -16.21
CA SER A 40 -5.44 12.94 -17.32
C SER A 40 -4.61 14.18 -16.98
N GLU A 41 -4.34 14.44 -15.70
CA GLU A 41 -3.66 15.64 -15.21
C GLU A 41 -2.18 15.34 -14.86
N PRO A 42 -1.21 15.84 -15.64
CA PRO A 42 0.20 15.58 -15.39
C PRO A 42 0.72 16.08 -14.04
N LYS A 43 0.09 17.10 -13.46
CA LYS A 43 0.45 17.61 -12.13
C LYS A 43 0.12 16.59 -11.03
N ASP A 44 -1.02 15.93 -11.13
CA ASP A 44 -1.45 14.91 -10.16
C ASP A 44 -0.53 13.69 -10.22
N ILE A 45 -0.14 13.26 -11.42
CA ILE A 45 0.83 12.18 -11.62
C ILE A 45 2.18 12.52 -10.95
N ARG A 46 2.71 13.73 -11.18
CA ARG A 46 3.98 14.14 -10.55
C ARG A 46 3.89 14.23 -9.03
N ALA A 47 2.76 14.69 -8.49
CA ALA A 47 2.56 14.76 -7.06
C ALA A 47 2.49 13.36 -6.44
N HIS A 48 1.79 12.43 -7.11
CA HIS A 48 1.74 11.03 -6.72
C HIS A 48 3.12 10.36 -6.72
N ASP A 49 3.91 10.56 -7.78
CA ASP A 49 5.24 9.96 -7.91
C ASP A 49 6.20 10.49 -6.83
N ALA A 50 6.12 11.79 -6.51
CA ALA A 50 6.90 12.40 -5.42
C ALA A 50 6.51 11.85 -4.04
N GLU A 51 5.23 11.56 -3.81
CA GLU A 51 4.77 10.92 -2.58
C GLU A 51 5.30 9.48 -2.50
N HIS A 52 5.25 8.71 -3.59
CA HIS A 52 5.80 7.35 -3.65
C HIS A 52 7.32 7.32 -3.42
N GLU A 53 8.04 8.31 -3.96
CA GLU A 53 9.46 8.48 -3.67
C GLU A 53 9.70 8.69 -2.17
N ALA A 54 8.96 9.59 -1.52
CA ALA A 54 9.10 9.80 -0.08
C ALA A 54 8.77 8.54 0.75
N LEU A 55 7.72 7.80 0.37
CA LEU A 55 7.29 6.57 1.04
C LEU A 55 8.30 5.42 0.86
N SER A 56 8.96 5.34 -0.30
CA SER A 56 10.03 4.36 -0.54
C SER A 56 11.24 4.54 0.40
N HIS A 57 11.44 5.74 0.96
CA HIS A 57 12.52 6.03 1.91
C HIS A 57 12.12 5.79 3.38
N GLY A 58 11.02 5.07 3.64
CA GLY A 58 10.54 4.75 4.99
C GLY A 58 9.49 5.72 5.52
N GLY A 59 8.98 6.62 4.67
CA GLY A 59 7.75 7.34 4.94
C GLY A 59 6.55 6.38 5.08
N ALA A 60 5.49 6.87 5.69
CA ALA A 60 4.22 6.16 5.75
C ALA A 60 3.04 7.14 5.65
N PRO A 61 1.91 6.74 5.04
CA PRO A 61 0.70 7.54 5.00
C PRO A 61 0.24 7.93 6.40
N LEU A 62 -0.46 9.05 6.52
CA LEU A 62 -0.95 9.54 7.81
C LEU A 62 -1.77 8.47 8.56
N VAL A 63 -2.66 7.76 7.86
CA VAL A 63 -3.52 6.74 8.48
C VAL A 63 -2.72 5.60 9.11
N VAL A 64 -1.65 5.14 8.45
CA VAL A 64 -0.76 4.09 8.97
C VAL A 64 -0.03 4.58 10.23
N ARG A 65 0.47 5.82 10.21
CA ARG A 65 1.12 6.44 11.38
C ARG A 65 0.16 6.57 12.56
N GLU A 66 -1.09 6.94 12.31
CA GLU A 66 -2.10 7.07 13.37
C GLU A 66 -2.54 5.70 13.92
N ILE A 67 -2.63 4.65 13.09
CA ILE A 67 -2.85 3.28 13.57
C ILE A 67 -1.72 2.86 14.52
N LEU A 68 -0.46 3.03 14.09
CA LEU A 68 0.70 2.68 14.91
C LEU A 68 0.70 3.42 16.25
N LYS A 69 0.43 4.73 16.24
CA LYS A 69 0.30 5.52 17.48
C LYS A 69 -0.84 5.03 18.36
N THR A 70 -1.99 4.73 17.78
CA THR A 70 -3.18 4.28 18.52
C THR A 70 -2.90 2.96 19.24
N VAL A 71 -2.35 1.98 18.53
CA VAL A 71 -1.99 0.67 19.08
C VAL A 71 -0.87 0.82 20.12
N GLY A 72 0.19 1.56 19.79
CA GLY A 72 1.33 1.78 20.69
C GLY A 72 0.92 2.49 21.99
N TRP A 73 0.06 3.50 21.91
CA TRP A 73 -0.44 4.22 23.08
C TRP A 73 -1.27 3.33 23.98
N ASN A 74 -2.17 2.50 23.40
CA ASN A 74 -2.97 1.55 24.16
C ASN A 74 -2.09 0.51 24.89
N LEU A 75 -1.08 -0.03 24.21
CA LEU A 75 -0.13 -0.97 24.83
C LEU A 75 0.69 -0.32 25.95
N ALA A 76 1.14 0.92 25.76
CA ALA A 76 1.94 1.64 26.74
C ALA A 76 1.16 2.03 28.00
N HIS A 77 -0.12 2.40 27.85
CA HIS A 77 -0.94 2.87 28.97
C HIS A 77 -1.74 1.76 29.67
N GLN A 78 -1.88 0.59 29.05
CA GLN A 78 -2.65 -0.57 29.56
C GLN A 78 -4.11 -0.26 29.94
N ASP A 79 -4.61 0.92 29.59
CA ASP A 79 -5.87 1.42 30.09
C ASP A 79 -6.74 1.84 28.91
N ARG A 80 -7.76 1.01 28.67
CA ARG A 80 -8.89 1.09 27.73
C ARG A 80 -8.87 0.10 26.57
N PRO A 81 -10.07 -0.32 26.09
CA PRO A 81 -10.20 -1.04 24.84
C PRO A 81 -9.71 -0.19 23.67
N LEU A 82 -9.04 -0.84 22.74
CA LEU A 82 -8.52 -0.23 21.52
C LEU A 82 -9.69 0.29 20.67
N ASP A 83 -9.87 1.61 20.62
CA ASP A 83 -10.86 2.24 19.75
C ASP A 83 -10.33 2.31 18.31
N LEU A 84 -10.80 1.37 17.48
CA LEU A 84 -10.48 1.29 16.05
C LEU A 84 -11.65 1.70 15.16
N VAL A 85 -12.75 2.24 15.71
CA VAL A 85 -13.99 2.51 14.96
C VAL A 85 -13.76 3.45 13.77
N ARG A 86 -12.74 4.30 13.84
CA ARG A 86 -12.37 5.24 12.78
C ARG A 86 -11.56 4.66 11.63
N TYR A 87 -11.10 3.41 11.72
CA TYR A 87 -10.27 2.78 10.69
C TYR A 87 -11.07 1.73 9.91
N THR A 88 -10.81 1.66 8.61
CA THR A 88 -11.39 0.66 7.72
C THR A 88 -10.55 -0.61 7.68
N SER A 89 -11.11 -1.67 7.09
CA SER A 89 -10.35 -2.91 6.81
C SER A 89 -9.12 -2.61 5.94
N ASP A 90 -9.29 -1.77 4.91
CA ASP A 90 -8.19 -1.43 3.99
C ASP A 90 -7.08 -0.62 4.68
N ASP A 91 -7.41 0.24 5.65
CA ASP A 91 -6.40 0.93 6.47
C ASP A 91 -5.56 -0.07 7.29
N GLY A 92 -6.22 -1.10 7.84
CA GLY A 92 -5.55 -2.19 8.55
C GLY A 92 -4.61 -3.00 7.65
N LYS A 93 -5.08 -3.38 6.46
CA LYS A 93 -4.26 -4.09 5.46
C LYS A 93 -3.05 -3.25 5.05
N LEU A 94 -3.27 -1.96 4.80
CA LEU A 94 -2.21 -1.04 4.43
C LEU A 94 -1.17 -0.93 5.56
N ALA A 95 -1.61 -0.81 6.82
CA ALA A 95 -0.71 -0.76 7.97
C ALA A 95 0.15 -2.03 8.10
N VAL A 96 -0.40 -3.21 7.82
CA VAL A 96 0.36 -4.47 7.79
C VAL A 96 1.44 -4.43 6.73
N VAL A 97 1.10 -4.05 5.49
CA VAL A 97 2.05 -4.01 4.38
C VAL A 97 3.16 -2.99 4.63
N TYR A 98 2.84 -1.81 5.17
CA TYR A 98 3.87 -0.83 5.56
C TYR A 98 4.77 -1.33 6.70
N GLY A 99 4.22 -2.07 7.67
CA GLY A 99 5.03 -2.71 8.70
C GLY A 99 6.04 -3.70 8.12
N TRP A 100 5.65 -4.45 7.08
CA TRP A 100 6.57 -5.33 6.35
C TRP A 100 7.58 -4.54 5.50
N TRP A 101 7.15 -3.47 4.83
CA TRP A 101 8.05 -2.61 4.08
C TRP A 101 9.14 -2.00 4.96
N MET A 102 8.79 -1.43 6.12
CA MET A 102 9.76 -0.84 7.04
C MET A 102 10.82 -1.86 7.48
N ARG A 103 10.41 -3.11 7.72
CA ARG A 103 11.33 -4.22 8.03
C ARG A 103 12.21 -4.57 6.83
N ALA A 104 11.63 -4.67 5.64
CA ALA A 104 12.39 -4.98 4.43
C ALA A 104 13.41 -3.87 4.10
N LEU A 105 13.03 -2.61 4.29
CA LEU A 105 13.88 -1.43 4.15
C LEU A 105 15.07 -1.49 5.10
N TYR A 106 14.83 -1.81 6.38
CA TYR A 106 15.89 -2.04 7.35
C TYR A 106 16.86 -3.16 6.93
N ARG A 107 16.37 -4.17 6.19
CA ARG A 107 17.17 -5.28 5.65
C ARG A 107 17.80 -4.99 4.27
N GLY A 108 17.67 -3.76 3.76
CA GLY A 108 18.34 -3.31 2.54
C GLY A 108 17.64 -3.67 1.24
N VAL A 109 16.31 -3.83 1.23
CA VAL A 109 15.56 -3.87 -0.04
C VAL A 109 15.79 -2.56 -0.82
N PRO A 110 16.04 -2.61 -2.14
CA PRO A 110 16.19 -1.40 -2.94
C PRO A 110 14.92 -0.54 -2.92
N HIS A 111 15.07 0.79 -2.85
CA HIS A 111 13.91 1.70 -2.87
C HIS A 111 13.15 1.62 -4.21
N THR A 112 13.85 1.29 -5.30
CA THR A 112 13.25 1.05 -6.62
C THR A 112 12.28 -0.13 -6.66
N ASP A 113 12.35 -1.03 -5.67
CA ASP A 113 11.45 -2.18 -5.56
C ASP A 113 10.18 -1.87 -4.76
N PHE A 114 10.04 -0.65 -4.21
CA PHE A 114 8.93 -0.26 -3.32
C PHE A 114 7.56 -0.61 -3.89
N ASP A 115 7.27 -0.16 -5.11
CA ASP A 115 5.93 -0.31 -5.68
C ASP A 115 5.59 -1.76 -6.02
N ALA A 116 6.58 -2.52 -6.50
CA ALA A 116 6.43 -3.95 -6.73
C ALA A 116 6.17 -4.70 -5.41
N TYR A 117 6.90 -4.33 -4.36
CA TYR A 117 6.75 -4.86 -3.02
C TYR A 117 5.35 -4.57 -2.48
N MET A 118 4.89 -3.31 -2.54
CA MET A 118 3.58 -2.90 -2.05
C MET A 118 2.47 -3.63 -2.81
N ALA A 119 2.53 -3.69 -4.14
CA ALA A 119 1.52 -4.37 -4.96
C ALA A 119 1.38 -5.85 -4.59
N GLU A 120 2.50 -6.57 -4.46
CA GLU A 120 2.49 -8.02 -4.18
C GLU A 120 2.01 -8.33 -2.77
N HIS A 121 2.43 -7.55 -1.77
CA HIS A 121 1.99 -7.75 -0.40
C HIS A 121 0.55 -7.28 -0.16
N LEU A 122 0.07 -6.24 -0.85
CA LEU A 122 -1.35 -5.87 -0.81
C LEU A 122 -2.23 -6.99 -1.35
N ARG A 123 -1.88 -7.60 -2.50
CA ARG A 123 -2.60 -8.78 -3.01
C ARG A 123 -2.59 -9.95 -2.05
N LEU A 124 -1.44 -10.21 -1.42
CA LEU A 124 -1.33 -11.27 -0.42
C LEU A 124 -2.28 -11.00 0.75
N VAL A 125 -2.22 -9.81 1.34
CA VAL A 125 -3.07 -9.44 2.47
C VAL A 125 -4.55 -9.45 2.09
N ASP A 126 -4.90 -8.98 0.88
CA ASP A 126 -6.27 -9.09 0.37
C ASP A 126 -6.75 -10.56 0.34
N SER A 127 -5.91 -11.49 -0.14
CA SER A 127 -6.25 -12.92 -0.13
C SER A 127 -6.36 -13.51 1.27
N MET A 128 -5.49 -13.11 2.20
CA MET A 128 -5.52 -13.55 3.61
C MET A 128 -6.80 -13.11 4.29
N VAL A 129 -7.17 -11.84 4.13
CA VAL A 129 -8.40 -11.28 4.72
C VAL A 129 -9.65 -11.89 4.08
N ALA A 130 -9.62 -12.17 2.77
CA ALA A 130 -10.70 -12.85 2.07
C ALA A 130 -10.81 -14.36 2.41
N GLY A 131 -9.85 -14.94 3.13
CA GLY A 131 -9.80 -16.37 3.42
C GLY A 131 -9.57 -17.24 2.18
N THR A 132 -8.95 -16.67 1.14
CA THR A 132 -8.62 -17.36 -0.12
C THR A 132 -7.13 -17.64 -0.26
N ASP A 133 -6.36 -17.42 0.80
CA ASP A 133 -4.94 -17.72 0.84
C ASP A 133 -4.66 -19.21 1.11
N GLY A 134 -3.56 -19.69 0.54
CA GLY A 134 -3.06 -21.05 0.72
C GLY A 134 -1.64 -21.13 0.16
N ASP A 135 -0.82 -22.08 0.61
CA ASP A 135 0.64 -22.07 0.35
C ASP A 135 1.05 -22.04 -1.13
N LEU A 136 0.16 -22.48 -2.02
CA LEU A 136 0.38 -22.51 -3.46
C LEU A 136 -0.34 -21.38 -4.23
N THR A 137 -0.95 -20.40 -3.53
CA THR A 137 -1.62 -19.31 -4.23
C THR A 137 -0.60 -18.43 -4.97
N PRO A 138 -0.96 -17.93 -6.17
CA PRO A 138 -0.07 -17.04 -6.93
C PRO A 138 0.42 -15.84 -6.13
N GLN A 139 -0.40 -15.34 -5.20
CA GLN A 139 -0.07 -14.21 -4.32
C GLN A 139 1.06 -14.57 -3.35
N ARG A 140 1.00 -15.73 -2.68
CA ARG A 140 2.09 -16.19 -1.80
C ARG A 140 3.36 -16.51 -2.58
N LEU A 141 3.22 -17.11 -3.77
CA LEU A 141 4.36 -17.39 -4.64
C LEU A 141 5.05 -16.11 -5.11
N ALA A 142 4.30 -15.06 -5.43
CA ALA A 142 4.84 -13.76 -5.82
C ALA A 142 5.66 -13.13 -4.69
N THR A 143 5.26 -13.30 -3.43
CA THR A 143 5.99 -12.73 -2.29
C THR A 143 7.27 -13.48 -1.91
N LYS A 144 7.49 -14.70 -2.40
CA LYS A 144 8.68 -15.51 -2.04
C LYS A 144 10.00 -14.80 -2.27
N ARG A 145 10.11 -14.01 -3.35
CA ARG A 145 11.34 -13.26 -3.65
C ARG A 145 11.72 -12.23 -2.57
N TRP A 146 10.76 -11.83 -1.74
CA TRP A 146 10.96 -10.88 -0.65
C TRP A 146 11.31 -11.56 0.69
N GLU A 147 11.24 -12.88 0.79
CA GLU A 147 11.53 -13.62 2.03
C GLU A 147 12.94 -13.35 2.56
N ARG A 148 13.90 -13.07 1.66
CA ARG A 148 15.26 -12.64 2.02
C ARG A 148 15.31 -11.37 2.88
N TYR A 149 14.23 -10.59 2.90
CA TYR A 149 14.07 -9.36 3.69
C TYR A 149 13.07 -9.52 4.86
N ALA A 150 12.49 -10.72 5.04
CA ALA A 150 11.40 -10.95 6.00
C ALA A 150 11.88 -11.03 7.46
N GLY A 151 13.16 -11.29 7.71
CA GLY A 151 13.75 -11.35 9.05
C GLY A 151 13.93 -12.76 9.56
#